data_AF-A0A2V8G9J0-F1
#
_entry.id   AF-A0A2V8G9J0-F1
#
_cell.length_a   1.000
_cell.length_b   1.000
_cell.length_c   1.000
_cell.angle_alpha   90.00
_cell.angle_beta   90.00
_cell.angle_gamma   90.00
#
_symmetry.space_group_name_H-M   'P 1'
#
loop_
_entity.id
_entity.type
_entity.pdbx_description
1 polymer ?
#
loop_
_entity_poly.entity_id
_entity_poly.type
_entity_poly.pdbx_seq_one_letter_code
_entity_poly.pdbx_strand_id
1 'polypeptide(L)'
;MERPARSPPPSREKVRPPSASTIMSHVMHVSRLLLVGLLLGVVGIRAEPGWTPLWNGTDFDGWTTWMQQPAPSSDVPGLKRDADGKYTEPIGSGRDPLKVFTIVRDVDGRPAIRISGEVFGELRSKRTFKDYHLKLQFKWGSKKWPPREKPETPRDSGLLYHVHAPPGEGGRTWARSIELQIQEHDVGDLYAVGSAIAVRAKRRAGTQPPLYDYDPTGEWTFFSQSQGSSGRCIKQPDNEKPTGEWNTVEL
;
A
#
# COMPACT_ATOMS: atom_id res chain seq x y z
N MET A 1 18.82 5.93 70.92
CA MET A 1 19.70 6.67 69.99
C MET A 1 21.02 5.93 70.00
N GLU A 2 21.50 5.53 68.81
CA GLU A 2 22.81 4.87 68.52
C GLU A 2 23.03 3.43 69.04
N ARG A 3 23.68 2.51 68.35
CA ARG A 3 24.04 2.20 66.94
C ARG A 3 24.53 0.73 66.99
N PRO A 4 24.40 -0.08 65.93
CA PRO A 4 24.65 -1.52 65.95
C PRO A 4 26.11 -1.86 65.63
N ALA A 5 26.60 -3.04 66.05
CA ALA A 5 27.69 -3.72 65.34
C ALA A 5 27.97 -5.17 65.79
N ARG A 6 28.18 -6.01 64.76
CA ARG A 6 29.15 -7.12 64.66
C ARG A 6 28.79 -8.49 65.24
N SER A 7 28.53 -9.41 64.32
CA SER A 7 28.80 -10.84 64.43
C SER A 7 30.29 -11.13 64.18
N PRO A 8 30.90 -12.08 64.92
CA PRO A 8 31.86 -13.03 64.31
C PRO A 8 31.78 -14.44 64.99
N PRO A 9 32.68 -15.42 64.76
CA PRO A 9 32.52 -16.48 63.75
C PRO A 9 32.67 -17.91 64.40
N PRO A 10 33.34 -18.93 63.82
CA PRO A 10 32.70 -20.14 63.28
C PRO A 10 33.17 -21.48 63.90
N SER A 11 32.71 -22.59 63.29
CA SER A 11 33.28 -23.96 63.32
C SER A 11 33.07 -24.75 64.62
N ARG A 12 33.05 -26.10 64.68
CA ARG A 12 33.10 -27.23 63.74
C ARG A 12 32.73 -28.42 64.63
N GLU A 13 31.94 -29.39 64.18
CA GLU A 13 32.11 -30.74 64.70
C GLU A 13 31.75 -31.82 63.68
N LYS A 14 32.70 -32.76 63.53
CA LYS A 14 32.64 -33.99 62.73
C LYS A 14 32.03 -35.07 63.61
N VAL A 15 31.11 -35.90 63.09
CA VAL A 15 31.09 -37.34 63.40
C VAL A 15 30.62 -38.14 62.17
N ARG A 16 31.22 -39.33 62.01
CA ARG A 16 31.27 -40.25 60.86
C ARG A 16 30.14 -41.32 60.91
N PRO A 17 30.01 -42.22 59.89
CA PRO A 17 28.76 -42.83 59.39
C PRO A 17 28.45 -44.19 60.07
N PRO A 18 27.40 -44.95 59.66
CA PRO A 18 27.57 -45.92 58.56
C PRO A 18 26.28 -46.31 57.76
N SER A 19 26.57 -47.10 56.71
CA SER A 19 25.82 -48.23 56.15
C SER A 19 24.49 -48.02 55.41
N ALA A 20 24.62 -48.20 54.09
CA ALA A 20 24.01 -49.25 53.26
C ALA A 20 22.48 -49.36 53.13
N SER A 21 22.12 -49.56 51.86
CA SER A 21 21.01 -50.38 51.35
C SER A 21 19.64 -49.72 51.16
N THR A 22 19.31 -49.55 49.87
CA THR A 22 18.02 -49.92 49.23
C THR A 22 16.86 -48.98 49.61
N ILE A 23 16.21 -48.26 48.69
CA ILE A 23 15.27 -48.77 47.68
C ILE A 23 15.02 -47.64 46.68
N MET A 24 15.06 -48.01 45.41
CA MET A 24 14.68 -47.19 44.26
C MET A 24 13.20 -46.84 44.34
N SER A 25 12.87 -45.57 44.62
CA SER A 25 11.50 -45.05 44.59
C SER A 25 11.22 -44.45 43.21
N HIS A 26 10.34 -45.09 42.45
CA HIS A 26 9.75 -44.52 41.25
C HIS A 26 8.76 -43.42 41.65
N VAL A 27 9.15 -42.15 41.46
CA VAL A 27 8.20 -41.05 41.33
C VAL A 27 8.20 -40.61 39.87
N MET A 28 7.20 -41.10 39.13
CA MET A 28 6.90 -40.62 37.78
C MET A 28 6.50 -39.15 37.84
N HIS A 29 7.45 -38.24 37.63
CA HIS A 29 7.14 -36.87 37.25
C HIS A 29 6.74 -36.88 35.78
N VAL A 30 5.43 -36.91 35.52
CA VAL A 30 4.90 -36.61 34.18
C VAL A 30 5.03 -35.10 33.98
N SER A 31 6.18 -34.66 33.48
CA SER A 31 6.35 -33.31 32.94
C SER A 31 5.42 -33.15 31.74
N ARG A 32 4.23 -32.58 31.95
CA ARG A 32 3.39 -32.06 30.87
C ARG A 32 4.08 -30.84 30.27
N LEU A 33 4.95 -31.08 29.28
CA LEU A 33 5.36 -30.06 28.32
C LEU A 33 4.14 -29.67 27.50
N LEU A 34 3.49 -28.57 27.90
CA LEU A 34 2.53 -27.85 27.07
C LEU A 34 3.32 -27.21 25.93
N LEU A 35 3.44 -27.93 24.82
CA LEU A 35 3.91 -27.39 23.56
C LEU A 35 2.81 -26.46 23.03
N VAL A 36 2.86 -25.18 23.39
CA VAL A 36 2.07 -24.15 22.72
C VAL A 36 2.68 -24.00 21.33
N GLY A 37 2.15 -24.76 20.37
CA GLY A 37 2.45 -24.58 18.96
C GLY A 37 1.98 -23.21 18.54
N LEU A 38 2.91 -22.26 18.41
CA LEU A 38 2.65 -20.98 17.76
C LEU A 38 2.42 -21.28 16.27
N LEU A 39 1.18 -21.56 15.91
CA LEU A 39 0.74 -21.57 14.51
C LEU A 39 0.89 -20.13 14.00
N LEU A 40 2.07 -19.82 13.45
CA LEU A 40 2.22 -18.75 12.48
C LEU A 40 1.37 -19.15 11.27
N GLY A 41 0.09 -18.82 11.34
CA GLY A 41 -0.80 -18.89 10.21
C GLY A 41 -0.27 -17.91 9.17
N VAL A 42 0.47 -18.42 8.18
CA VAL A 42 0.69 -17.69 6.94
C VAL A 42 -0.69 -17.63 6.28
N VAL A 43 -1.42 -16.55 6.55
CA VAL A 43 -2.61 -16.20 5.78
C VAL A 43 -2.10 -15.76 4.41
N GLY A 44 -1.77 -16.75 3.58
CA GLY A 44 -1.52 -16.52 2.17
C GLY A 44 -2.80 -16.02 1.52
N ILE A 45 -2.68 -15.06 0.61
CA ILE A 45 -3.78 -14.65 -0.27
C ILE A 45 -4.18 -15.90 -1.06
N ARG A 46 -5.27 -16.55 -0.65
CA ARG A 46 -5.80 -17.71 -1.38
C ARG A 46 -6.44 -17.20 -2.66
N ALA A 47 -6.05 -17.77 -3.79
CA ALA A 47 -6.71 -17.53 -5.06
C ALA A 47 -8.18 -17.96 -4.94
N GLU A 48 -9.11 -17.03 -5.13
CA GLU A 48 -10.51 -17.36 -5.33
C GLU A 48 -10.65 -18.18 -6.63
N PRO A 49 -11.50 -19.22 -6.71
CA PRO A 49 -11.70 -19.98 -7.94
C PRO A 49 -12.00 -19.05 -9.13
N GLY A 50 -11.27 -19.21 -10.23
CA GLY A 50 -11.38 -18.35 -11.42
C GLY A 50 -10.55 -17.06 -11.37
N TRP A 51 -9.91 -16.74 -10.23
CA TRP A 51 -9.05 -15.56 -10.08
C TRP A 51 -7.58 -15.94 -10.01
N THR A 52 -6.74 -15.15 -10.69
CA THR A 52 -5.29 -15.22 -10.53
C THR A 52 -4.81 -14.04 -9.69
N PRO A 53 -4.14 -14.27 -8.54
CA PRO A 53 -3.59 -13.19 -7.74
C PRO A 53 -2.61 -12.34 -8.55
N LEU A 54 -2.83 -11.02 -8.57
CA LEU A 54 -1.92 -10.07 -9.20
C LEU A 54 -0.70 -9.76 -8.29
N TRP A 55 -0.90 -9.83 -6.97
CA TRP A 55 0.15 -9.66 -5.96
C TRP A 55 0.28 -10.93 -5.10
N ASN A 56 1.51 -11.29 -4.73
CA ASN A 56 1.81 -12.52 -3.99
C ASN A 56 1.60 -12.41 -2.47
N GLY A 57 1.34 -11.21 -1.94
CA GLY A 57 1.12 -10.98 -0.51
C GLY A 57 2.39 -10.77 0.32
N THR A 58 3.59 -10.94 -0.26
CA THR A 58 4.84 -11.02 0.51
C THR A 58 5.88 -9.97 0.14
N ASP A 59 5.99 -9.63 -1.14
CA ASP A 59 7.01 -8.75 -1.72
C ASP A 59 6.51 -8.08 -3.03
N PHE A 60 7.39 -7.40 -3.75
CA PHE A 60 7.07 -6.75 -5.03
C PHE A 60 7.53 -7.57 -6.25
N ASP A 61 7.75 -8.88 -6.10
CA ASP A 61 8.04 -9.70 -7.27
C ASP A 61 6.87 -9.65 -8.27
N GLY A 62 7.21 -9.57 -9.55
CA GLY A 62 6.25 -9.27 -10.62
C GLY A 62 5.94 -7.78 -10.81
N TRP A 63 6.54 -6.85 -10.05
CA TRP A 63 6.28 -5.41 -10.16
C TRP A 63 7.55 -4.59 -10.46
N THR A 64 7.37 -3.42 -11.05
CA THR A 64 8.39 -2.38 -11.24
C THR A 64 7.92 -1.09 -10.59
N THR A 65 8.86 -0.31 -10.06
CA THR A 65 8.59 1.03 -9.53
C THR A 65 9.20 2.09 -10.42
N TRP A 66 8.55 3.24 -10.49
CA TRP A 66 9.14 4.49 -10.98
C TRP A 66 8.59 5.66 -10.14
N MET A 67 9.42 6.65 -9.85
CA MET A 67 9.01 7.86 -9.15
C MET A 67 9.53 9.10 -9.84
N GLN A 68 8.71 10.15 -9.85
CA GLN A 68 9.05 11.42 -10.47
C GLN A 68 10.10 12.21 -9.68
N GLN A 69 10.36 13.43 -10.15
CA GLN A 69 11.14 14.41 -9.40
C GLN A 69 10.46 14.74 -8.05
N PRO A 70 11.14 14.51 -6.91
CA PRO A 70 10.56 14.78 -5.60
C PRO A 70 10.32 16.28 -5.36
N ALA A 71 9.45 16.58 -4.39
CA ALA A 71 9.34 17.93 -3.87
C ALA A 71 10.65 18.33 -3.16
N PRO A 72 11.05 19.62 -3.18
CA PRO A 72 12.22 20.08 -2.44
C PRO A 72 12.16 19.77 -0.93
N SER A 73 10.98 19.59 -0.36
CA SER A 73 10.78 19.23 1.04
C SER A 73 11.13 17.78 1.39
N SER A 74 11.20 16.86 0.42
CA SER A 74 11.55 15.45 0.66
C SER A 74 13.07 15.30 0.79
N ASP A 75 13.56 14.58 1.79
CA ASP A 75 14.99 14.28 1.92
C ASP A 75 15.34 12.96 1.22
N VAL A 76 15.82 13.05 -0.01
CA VAL A 76 16.13 11.89 -0.87
C VAL A 76 17.64 11.62 -0.93
N PRO A 77 18.12 10.55 -0.27
CA PRO A 77 19.53 10.17 -0.30
C PRO A 77 20.09 10.00 -1.73
N GLY A 78 21.23 10.64 -1.99
CA GLY A 78 21.98 10.50 -3.22
C GLY A 78 21.35 11.13 -4.46
N LEU A 79 20.29 11.93 -4.33
CA LEU A 79 19.67 12.65 -5.43
C LEU A 79 20.13 14.10 -5.46
N LYS A 80 20.57 14.59 -6.62
CA LYS A 80 21.19 15.92 -6.74
C LYS A 80 20.16 17.04 -6.69
N ARG A 81 20.57 18.17 -6.11
CA ARG A 81 19.81 19.42 -6.10
C ARG A 81 20.60 20.53 -6.78
N ASP A 82 19.88 21.46 -7.38
CA ASP A 82 20.45 22.70 -7.89
C ASP A 82 20.70 23.72 -6.76
N ALA A 83 21.18 24.92 -7.12
CA ALA A 83 21.47 26.00 -6.18
C ALA A 83 20.21 26.52 -5.45
N ASP A 84 19.02 26.36 -6.04
CA ASP A 84 17.74 26.72 -5.44
C ASP A 84 17.17 25.60 -4.55
N GLY A 85 17.92 24.50 -4.40
CA GLY A 85 17.52 23.35 -3.61
C GLY A 85 16.48 22.47 -4.30
N LYS A 86 16.19 22.65 -5.59
CA LYS A 86 15.27 21.77 -6.33
C LYS A 86 16.01 20.54 -6.83
N TYR A 87 15.34 19.39 -6.81
CA TYR A 87 15.88 18.19 -7.46
C TYR A 87 16.01 18.41 -8.96
N THR A 88 17.10 17.92 -9.55
CA THR A 88 17.39 18.10 -10.99
C THR A 88 17.01 16.89 -11.84
N GLU A 89 16.60 15.80 -11.20
CA GLU A 89 16.30 14.53 -11.85
C GLU A 89 15.22 13.76 -11.05
N PRO A 90 14.47 12.84 -11.69
CA PRO A 90 13.54 11.96 -10.98
C PRO A 90 14.28 10.96 -10.09
N ILE A 91 13.58 10.40 -9.09
CA ILE A 91 14.09 9.19 -8.42
C ILE A 91 14.23 8.06 -9.45
N GLY A 92 13.30 7.96 -10.39
CA GLY A 92 13.39 7.03 -11.52
C GLY A 92 13.03 5.59 -11.16
N SER A 93 13.43 4.65 -12.02
CA SER A 93 13.02 3.25 -11.92
C SER A 93 13.85 2.44 -10.93
N GLY A 94 13.22 1.50 -10.24
CA GLY A 94 13.91 0.43 -9.51
C GLY A 94 14.66 0.86 -8.24
N ARG A 95 14.44 2.08 -7.75
CA ARG A 95 14.96 2.56 -6.47
C ARG A 95 13.86 3.23 -5.65
N ASP A 96 13.80 2.94 -4.36
CA ASP A 96 12.85 3.55 -3.43
C ASP A 96 13.49 3.92 -2.08
N PRO A 97 14.32 4.98 -2.05
CA PRO A 97 15.03 5.38 -0.83
C PRO A 97 14.09 5.95 0.24
N LEU A 98 12.90 6.42 -0.14
CA LEU A 98 11.91 7.02 0.76
C LEU A 98 10.90 6.00 1.28
N LYS A 99 10.95 4.75 0.78
CA LYS A 99 9.97 3.71 1.12
C LYS A 99 8.54 4.18 0.79
N VAL A 100 8.37 4.76 -0.39
CA VAL A 100 7.06 5.12 -0.94
C VAL A 100 6.20 3.89 -1.11
N PHE A 101 6.77 2.80 -1.61
CA PHE A 101 6.12 1.50 -1.76
C PHE A 101 6.67 0.56 -0.70
N THR A 102 5.84 0.22 0.29
CA THR A 102 6.19 -0.78 1.31
C THR A 102 5.11 -1.85 1.45
N ILE A 103 5.46 -2.92 2.14
CA ILE A 103 4.51 -3.93 2.56
C ILE A 103 4.33 -3.81 4.07
N VAL A 104 3.09 -3.64 4.47
CA VAL A 104 2.66 -3.72 5.87
C VAL A 104 2.12 -5.13 6.09
N ARG A 105 2.59 -5.79 7.15
CA ARG A 105 2.24 -7.20 7.42
C ARG A 105 0.84 -7.36 8.01
N ASP A 106 0.35 -6.31 8.67
CA ASP A 106 -0.94 -6.32 9.32
C ASP A 106 -1.60 -4.93 9.21
N VAL A 107 -2.67 -4.87 8.41
CA VAL A 107 -3.68 -3.82 8.44
C VAL A 107 -5.03 -4.52 8.48
N ASP A 108 -5.68 -4.49 9.65
CA ASP A 108 -6.93 -5.21 9.92
C ASP A 108 -6.82 -6.73 9.68
N GLY A 109 -5.71 -7.35 10.10
CA GLY A 109 -5.49 -8.79 10.07
C GLY A 109 -4.95 -9.35 8.75
N ARG A 110 -4.52 -8.50 7.83
CA ARG A 110 -4.01 -8.92 6.51
C ARG A 110 -2.82 -8.09 6.02
N PRO A 111 -1.93 -8.66 5.20
CA PRO A 111 -0.87 -7.89 4.57
C PRO A 111 -1.43 -6.98 3.48
N ALA A 112 -0.81 -5.82 3.28
CA ALA A 112 -1.17 -4.88 2.22
C ALA A 112 0.06 -4.14 1.67
N ILE A 113 -0.06 -3.71 0.42
CA ILE A 113 0.86 -2.72 -0.14
C ILE A 113 0.46 -1.35 0.44
N ARG A 114 1.42 -0.67 1.07
CA ARG A 114 1.27 0.71 1.54
C ARG A 114 1.99 1.63 0.57
N ILE A 115 1.24 2.58 0.02
CA ILE A 115 1.76 3.67 -0.80
C ILE A 115 1.78 4.93 0.07
N SER A 116 2.96 5.48 0.36
CA SER A 116 3.10 6.61 1.28
C SER A 116 2.61 7.93 0.68
N GLY A 117 2.67 8.06 -0.66
CA GLY A 117 2.34 9.28 -1.40
C GLY A 117 3.38 10.40 -1.27
N GLU A 118 4.55 10.15 -0.68
CA GLU A 118 5.57 11.20 -0.46
C GLU A 118 6.17 11.73 -1.77
N VAL A 119 6.31 10.86 -2.76
CA VAL A 119 6.68 11.22 -4.13
C VAL A 119 5.71 10.51 -5.05
N PHE A 120 5.19 11.23 -6.05
CA PHE A 120 4.34 10.62 -7.06
C PHE A 120 5.13 9.60 -7.89
N GLY A 121 4.48 8.48 -8.19
CA GLY A 121 5.12 7.38 -8.87
C GLY A 121 4.15 6.25 -9.13
N GLU A 122 4.62 5.27 -9.88
CA GLU A 122 3.84 4.12 -10.29
C GLU A 122 4.46 2.82 -9.78
N LEU A 123 3.58 1.91 -9.34
CA LEU A 123 3.88 0.50 -9.13
C LEU A 123 3.18 -0.26 -10.27
N ARG A 124 3.96 -0.74 -11.23
CA ARG A 124 3.47 -1.31 -12.48
C ARG A 124 3.74 -2.82 -12.54
N SER A 125 2.78 -3.61 -13.00
CA SER A 125 3.00 -5.04 -13.23
C SER A 125 4.01 -5.26 -14.35
N LYS A 126 4.94 -6.20 -14.18
CA LYS A 126 5.84 -6.67 -15.25
C LYS A 126 5.06 -7.42 -16.35
N ARG A 127 3.96 -8.07 -15.95
CA ARG A 127 3.05 -8.76 -16.86
C ARG A 127 2.14 -7.76 -17.56
N THR A 128 1.86 -8.02 -18.83
CA THR A 128 0.83 -7.34 -19.62
C THR A 128 -0.40 -8.22 -19.69
N PHE A 129 -1.58 -7.59 -19.63
CA PHE A 129 -2.86 -8.25 -19.67
C PHE A 129 -3.72 -7.66 -20.78
N LYS A 130 -4.64 -8.47 -21.29
CA LYS A 130 -5.75 -8.09 -22.15
C LYS A 130 -6.97 -8.90 -21.72
N ASP A 131 -8.17 -8.40 -22.01
CA ASP A 131 -9.45 -9.10 -21.79
C ASP A 131 -9.54 -9.71 -20.38
N TYR A 132 -9.62 -8.86 -19.36
CA TYR A 132 -9.62 -9.27 -17.97
C TYR A 132 -10.71 -8.57 -17.18
N HIS A 133 -11.11 -9.21 -16.09
CA HIS A 133 -11.81 -8.57 -14.98
C HIS A 133 -10.78 -8.42 -13.86
N LEU A 134 -10.55 -7.20 -13.39
CA LEU A 134 -9.64 -6.90 -12.28
C LEU A 134 -10.44 -6.49 -11.06
N LYS A 135 -10.06 -7.03 -9.90
CA LYS A 135 -10.63 -6.67 -8.60
C LYS A 135 -9.50 -6.35 -7.62
N LEU A 136 -9.61 -5.23 -6.92
CA LEU A 136 -8.70 -4.88 -5.83
C LEU A 136 -9.44 -4.20 -4.69
N GLN A 137 -8.81 -4.18 -3.52
CA GLN A 137 -9.29 -3.46 -2.36
C GLN A 137 -8.28 -2.42 -1.92
N PHE A 138 -8.78 -1.26 -1.50
CA PHE A 138 -7.95 -0.17 -0.99
C PHE A 138 -8.57 0.41 0.29
N LYS A 139 -7.73 1.09 1.08
CA LYS A 139 -8.13 1.80 2.30
C LYS A 139 -7.27 3.04 2.46
N TRP A 140 -7.89 4.15 2.84
CA TRP A 140 -7.20 5.42 3.07
C TRP A 140 -6.40 5.40 4.37
N GLY A 141 -5.10 5.74 4.28
CA GLY A 141 -4.28 6.07 5.44
C GLY A 141 -4.48 7.53 5.88
N SER A 142 -3.90 7.93 7.01
CA SER A 142 -4.08 9.29 7.54
C SER A 142 -3.09 10.33 6.97
N LYS A 143 -1.84 9.91 6.70
CA LYS A 143 -0.75 10.81 6.28
C LYS A 143 -0.95 11.34 4.86
N LYS A 144 -0.65 12.62 4.68
CA LYS A 144 -0.60 13.32 3.38
C LYS A 144 0.73 14.07 3.25
N TRP A 145 1.09 14.41 2.02
CA TRP A 145 2.35 15.07 1.68
C TRP A 145 2.11 16.21 0.69
N PRO A 146 3.00 17.21 0.63
CA PRO A 146 2.96 18.22 -0.41
C PRO A 146 2.85 17.61 -1.81
N PRO A 147 2.01 18.18 -2.71
CA PRO A 147 1.20 19.40 -2.55
C PRO A 147 -0.22 19.16 -1.98
N ARG A 148 -0.49 17.97 -1.43
CA ARG A 148 -1.81 17.55 -0.94
C ARG A 148 -1.88 17.42 0.59
N GLU A 149 -0.94 18.01 1.31
CA GLU A 149 -0.82 17.97 2.76
C GLU A 149 -1.97 18.67 3.48
N LYS A 150 -2.55 19.70 2.85
CA LYS A 150 -3.63 20.49 3.44
C LYS A 150 -4.87 19.62 3.73
N PRO A 151 -5.51 19.73 4.90
CA PRO A 151 -6.64 18.89 5.29
C PRO A 151 -7.75 18.78 4.24
N GLU A 152 -8.09 19.89 3.60
CA GLU A 152 -9.13 20.04 2.58
C GLU A 152 -8.78 19.44 1.22
N THR A 153 -7.49 19.17 0.95
CA THR A 153 -7.09 18.53 -0.31
C THR A 153 -7.36 17.02 -0.24
N PRO A 154 -8.17 16.45 -1.15
CA PRO A 154 -8.49 15.02 -1.15
C PRO A 154 -7.25 14.13 -1.24
N ARG A 155 -7.26 12.95 -0.62
CA ARG A 155 -6.27 11.89 -0.91
C ARG A 155 -6.51 11.35 -2.31
N ASP A 156 -5.42 11.02 -3.00
CA ASP A 156 -5.44 10.77 -4.44
C ASP A 156 -4.47 9.63 -4.80
N SER A 157 -4.95 8.72 -5.63
CA SER A 157 -4.27 7.57 -6.19
C SER A 157 -5.04 7.13 -7.44
N GLY A 158 -4.57 6.12 -8.16
CA GLY A 158 -5.24 5.69 -9.37
C GLY A 158 -4.93 4.26 -9.73
N LEU A 159 -5.90 3.60 -10.35
CA LEU A 159 -5.68 2.35 -11.05
C LEU A 159 -5.53 2.67 -12.55
N LEU A 160 -4.29 2.67 -13.02
CA LEU A 160 -3.98 2.90 -14.44
C LEU A 160 -3.98 1.57 -15.19
N TYR A 161 -4.69 1.52 -16.30
CA TYR A 161 -4.87 0.33 -17.13
C TYR A 161 -4.71 0.63 -18.62
N HIS A 162 -4.45 -0.42 -19.41
CA HIS A 162 -4.02 -0.30 -20.81
C HIS A 162 -2.89 0.74 -21.00
N VAL A 163 -1.91 0.68 -20.09
CA VAL A 163 -0.72 1.55 -20.11
C VAL A 163 0.13 1.23 -21.34
N HIS A 164 0.42 2.24 -22.15
CA HIS A 164 1.07 2.09 -23.46
C HIS A 164 2.23 3.08 -23.67
N ALA A 165 2.78 3.61 -22.58
CA ALA A 165 4.01 4.39 -22.60
C ALA A 165 4.96 3.98 -21.46
N PRO A 166 6.28 4.14 -21.66
CA PRO A 166 7.26 4.08 -20.58
C PRO A 166 6.92 5.03 -19.43
N PRO A 167 7.30 4.69 -18.18
CA PRO A 167 7.22 5.59 -17.04
C PRO A 167 8.05 6.86 -17.29
N GLY A 168 7.55 8.02 -16.87
CA GLY A 168 8.28 9.29 -16.99
C GLY A 168 8.41 9.85 -18.40
N GLU A 169 7.85 9.19 -19.43
CA GLU A 169 7.99 9.66 -20.80
C GLU A 169 7.40 11.07 -20.97
N GLY A 170 8.19 11.97 -21.58
CA GLY A 170 7.81 13.37 -21.75
C GLY A 170 7.70 14.15 -20.43
N GLY A 171 8.36 13.70 -19.37
CA GLY A 171 8.33 14.34 -18.05
C GLY A 171 6.99 14.13 -17.32
N ARG A 172 6.16 13.20 -17.78
CA ARG A 172 4.85 12.91 -17.18
C ARG A 172 5.02 12.13 -15.89
N THR A 173 4.23 12.48 -14.88
CA THR A 173 4.07 11.67 -13.67
C THR A 173 3.45 10.31 -14.00
N TRP A 174 2.40 10.31 -14.83
CA TRP A 174 1.62 9.13 -15.19
C TRP A 174 1.88 8.75 -16.64
N ALA A 175 2.20 7.48 -16.89
CA ALA A 175 2.30 6.97 -18.24
C ALA A 175 0.95 7.00 -18.96
N ARG A 176 0.99 7.12 -20.29
CA ARG A 176 -0.21 7.15 -21.13
C ARG A 176 -1.03 5.88 -20.91
N SER A 177 -2.29 6.05 -20.54
CA SER A 177 -3.16 4.99 -20.05
C SER A 177 -4.62 5.47 -19.95
N ILE A 178 -5.51 4.58 -19.53
CA ILE A 178 -6.81 4.97 -18.97
C ILE A 178 -6.71 4.79 -17.46
N GLU A 179 -7.35 5.67 -16.70
CA GLU A 179 -7.34 5.63 -15.24
C GLU A 179 -8.76 5.41 -14.72
N LEU A 180 -8.89 4.46 -13.80
CA LEU A 180 -9.98 4.39 -12.85
C LEU A 180 -9.49 5.16 -11.62
N GLN A 181 -10.07 6.34 -11.41
CA GLN A 181 -9.69 7.25 -10.35
C GLN A 181 -9.89 6.60 -8.99
N ILE A 182 -8.93 6.74 -8.09
CA ILE A 182 -9.05 6.37 -6.68
C ILE A 182 -8.67 7.62 -5.88
N GLN A 183 -9.52 8.63 -5.92
CA GLN A 183 -9.42 9.85 -5.12
C GLN A 183 -10.66 9.96 -4.26
N GLU A 184 -10.54 10.43 -3.02
CA GLU A 184 -11.70 10.70 -2.15
C GLU A 184 -12.76 11.50 -2.93
N HIS A 185 -14.01 11.03 -2.87
CA HIS A 185 -15.22 11.50 -3.56
C HIS A 185 -15.33 11.19 -5.06
N ASP A 186 -14.24 10.78 -5.72
CA ASP A 186 -14.17 10.56 -7.17
C ASP A 186 -13.79 9.11 -7.55
N VAL A 187 -13.86 8.17 -6.59
CA VAL A 187 -13.47 6.75 -6.80
C VAL A 187 -14.31 6.05 -7.86
N GLY A 188 -13.73 5.72 -9.01
CA GLY A 188 -14.42 5.07 -10.13
C GLY A 188 -14.60 5.98 -11.35
N ASP A 189 -14.25 7.26 -11.25
CA ASP A 189 -14.26 8.15 -12.40
C ASP A 189 -13.22 7.72 -13.44
N LEU A 190 -13.59 7.81 -14.71
CA LEU A 190 -12.66 7.54 -15.80
C LEU A 190 -11.87 8.80 -16.11
N TYR A 191 -10.55 8.64 -16.27
CA TYR A 191 -9.67 9.65 -16.83
C TYR A 191 -8.87 9.12 -18.04
N ALA A 192 -8.88 9.87 -19.14
CA ALA A 192 -8.12 9.57 -20.35
C ALA A 192 -6.68 10.12 -20.25
N VAL A 193 -5.82 9.47 -19.48
CA VAL A 193 -4.47 9.94 -19.11
C VAL A 193 -3.53 9.92 -20.31
N GLY A 194 -3.37 11.08 -20.96
CA GLY A 194 -2.55 11.19 -22.18
C GLY A 194 -2.98 10.24 -23.29
N SER A 195 -4.26 9.86 -23.28
CA SER A 195 -4.88 8.89 -24.18
C SER A 195 -6.23 9.43 -24.67
N ALA A 196 -6.89 8.67 -25.55
CA ALA A 196 -8.26 8.95 -25.94
C ALA A 196 -9.10 7.67 -25.79
N ILE A 197 -10.32 7.80 -25.29
CA ILE A 197 -11.27 6.70 -25.14
C ILE A 197 -12.69 7.19 -25.38
N ALA A 198 -13.53 6.36 -26.02
CA ALA A 198 -14.96 6.60 -26.11
C ALA A 198 -15.68 5.78 -25.04
N VAL A 199 -16.56 6.42 -24.26
CA VAL A 199 -17.51 5.73 -23.37
C VAL A 199 -18.90 6.31 -23.58
N ARG A 200 -19.93 5.50 -23.32
CA ARG A 200 -21.30 6.00 -23.31
C ARG A 200 -21.51 6.89 -22.10
N ALA A 201 -21.93 8.12 -22.36
CA ALA A 201 -22.07 9.13 -21.35
C ALA A 201 -23.21 10.09 -21.69
N LYS A 202 -23.65 10.81 -20.66
CA LYS A 202 -24.63 11.89 -20.79
C LYS A 202 -24.02 13.17 -20.25
N ARG A 203 -24.12 14.25 -21.02
CA ARG A 203 -23.71 15.59 -20.55
C ARG A 203 -24.60 16.03 -19.39
N ARG A 204 -24.00 16.44 -18.28
CA ARG A 204 -24.71 16.99 -17.13
C ARG A 204 -25.23 18.39 -17.45
N ALA A 205 -26.55 18.55 -17.38
CA ALA A 205 -27.21 19.83 -17.66
C ALA A 205 -26.72 20.95 -16.71
N GLY A 206 -26.60 22.16 -17.24
CA GLY A 206 -26.23 23.34 -16.44
C GLY A 206 -24.76 23.44 -16.02
N THR A 207 -23.87 22.55 -16.48
CA THR A 207 -22.45 22.58 -16.10
C THR A 207 -21.57 23.33 -17.10
N GLN A 208 -20.67 24.18 -16.57
CA GLN A 208 -19.61 24.86 -17.30
C GLN A 208 -18.31 24.84 -16.46
N PRO A 209 -17.20 24.22 -16.94
CA PRO A 209 -17.10 23.48 -18.21
C PRO A 209 -18.04 22.25 -18.23
N PRO A 210 -18.31 21.67 -19.42
CA PRO A 210 -19.13 20.48 -19.54
C PRO A 210 -18.64 19.32 -18.65
N LEU A 211 -19.52 18.81 -17.79
CA LEU A 211 -19.33 17.54 -17.09
C LEU A 211 -20.15 16.44 -17.77
N TYR A 212 -19.66 15.20 -17.67
CA TYR A 212 -20.29 14.03 -18.27
C TYR A 212 -20.42 12.93 -17.23
N ASP A 213 -21.61 12.35 -17.13
CA ASP A 213 -21.93 11.21 -16.30
C ASP A 213 -21.89 9.95 -17.15
N TYR A 214 -21.31 8.87 -16.62
CA TYR A 214 -21.42 7.55 -17.23
C TYR A 214 -22.89 7.17 -17.33
N ASP A 215 -23.30 6.78 -18.53
CA ASP A 215 -24.67 6.34 -18.81
C ASP A 215 -24.59 5.24 -19.88
N PRO A 216 -24.88 3.97 -19.55
CA PRO A 216 -24.78 2.87 -20.51
C PRO A 216 -25.79 3.00 -21.67
N THR A 217 -26.82 3.85 -21.52
CA THR A 217 -27.79 4.18 -22.56
C THR A 217 -27.53 5.52 -23.24
N GLY A 218 -26.50 6.25 -22.78
CA GLY A 218 -26.09 7.54 -23.34
C GLY A 218 -25.35 7.42 -24.68
N GLU A 219 -24.91 8.58 -25.16
CA GLU A 219 -24.21 8.71 -26.43
C GLU A 219 -22.72 8.36 -26.29
N TRP A 220 -22.14 7.77 -27.33
CA TRP A 220 -20.69 7.59 -27.40
C TRP A 220 -20.00 8.95 -27.38
N THR A 221 -19.27 9.22 -26.31
CA THR A 221 -18.55 10.46 -26.08
C THR A 221 -17.07 10.19 -25.98
N PHE A 222 -16.25 10.95 -26.71
CA PHE A 222 -14.80 10.86 -26.66
C PHE A 222 -14.24 11.68 -25.50
N PHE A 223 -13.37 11.07 -24.72
CA PHE A 223 -12.62 11.70 -23.65
C PHE A 223 -11.13 11.69 -23.97
N SER A 224 -10.48 12.83 -23.75
CA SER A 224 -9.04 13.02 -23.91
C SER A 224 -8.58 14.14 -22.99
N GLN A 225 -7.53 13.91 -22.21
CA GLN A 225 -6.87 14.98 -21.44
C GLN A 225 -6.00 15.87 -22.35
N SER A 226 -6.58 16.39 -23.44
CA SER A 226 -6.01 17.38 -24.33
C SER A 226 -6.73 18.72 -24.15
N GLN A 227 -6.06 19.83 -24.48
CA GLN A 227 -6.67 21.16 -24.37
C GLN A 227 -8.01 21.23 -25.11
N GLY A 228 -9.04 21.77 -24.44
CA GLY A 228 -10.39 21.93 -24.98
C GLY A 228 -11.26 20.67 -25.02
N SER A 229 -10.75 19.52 -24.59
CA SER A 229 -11.51 18.25 -24.51
C SER A 229 -11.79 17.87 -23.06
N SER A 230 -12.94 17.23 -22.79
CA SER A 230 -13.16 16.62 -21.47
C SER A 230 -12.27 15.38 -21.37
N GLY A 231 -11.45 15.31 -20.33
CA GLY A 231 -10.67 14.12 -20.03
C GLY A 231 -11.32 13.17 -19.03
N ARG A 232 -12.48 13.54 -18.46
CA ARG A 232 -13.12 12.87 -17.32
C ARG A 232 -14.55 12.46 -17.64
N CYS A 233 -14.91 11.22 -17.32
CA CYS A 233 -16.28 10.75 -17.25
C CYS A 233 -16.58 10.35 -15.80
N ILE A 234 -17.62 10.94 -15.21
CA ILE A 234 -17.99 10.77 -13.81
C ILE A 234 -18.71 9.43 -13.64
N LYS A 235 -18.33 8.66 -12.62
CA LYS A 235 -18.98 7.39 -12.29
C LYS A 235 -20.46 7.57 -11.97
N GLN A 236 -21.23 6.48 -12.08
CA GLN A 236 -22.59 6.41 -11.57
C GLN A 236 -22.89 4.99 -11.06
N PRO A 237 -23.35 4.80 -9.80
CA PRO A 237 -23.47 5.77 -8.70
C PRO A 237 -22.14 5.99 -7.95
N ASP A 238 -22.16 6.82 -6.91
CA ASP A 238 -21.06 6.88 -5.92
C ASP A 238 -21.21 5.75 -4.89
N ASN A 239 -20.22 4.85 -4.87
CA ASN A 239 -20.17 3.68 -4.01
C ASN A 239 -19.00 3.74 -3.01
N GLU A 240 -18.33 4.89 -2.87
CA GLU A 240 -17.22 5.02 -1.92
C GLU A 240 -17.75 4.93 -0.48
N LYS A 241 -17.13 4.03 0.30
CA LYS A 241 -17.37 3.91 1.75
C LYS A 241 -16.68 5.04 2.52
N PRO A 242 -17.11 5.34 3.76
CA PRO A 242 -16.46 6.33 4.61
C PRO A 242 -14.93 6.16 4.71
N THR A 243 -14.22 7.28 4.82
CA THR A 243 -12.75 7.31 4.98
C THR A 243 -12.31 6.40 6.14
N GLY A 244 -11.38 5.49 5.85
CA GLY A 244 -10.86 4.51 6.82
C GLY A 244 -11.48 3.11 6.70
N GLU A 245 -12.50 2.94 5.88
CA GLU A 245 -13.02 1.62 5.52
C GLU A 245 -12.33 1.02 4.29
N TRP A 246 -12.40 -0.31 4.17
CA TRP A 246 -11.94 -1.02 2.98
C TRP A 246 -12.98 -0.90 1.85
N ASN A 247 -12.56 -0.25 0.78
CA ASN A 247 -13.29 -0.15 -0.48
C ASN A 247 -12.86 -1.27 -1.43
N THR A 248 -13.77 -1.67 -2.33
CA THR A 248 -13.49 -2.60 -3.43
C THR A 248 -13.75 -1.89 -4.73
N VAL A 249 -12.83 -1.98 -5.68
CA VAL A 249 -13.01 -1.48 -7.04
C VAL A 249 -12.79 -2.62 -8.02
N GLU A 250 -13.56 -2.57 -9.10
CA GLU A 250 -13.54 -3.57 -10.17
C GLU A 250 -13.51 -2.88 -11.53
N LEU A 251 -12.80 -3.49 -12.48
CA LEU A 251 -12.67 -3.08 -13.87
C LEU A 251 -12.93 -4.29 -14.77
#